data_AF-A0A7J2MUQ7-F1
#
_entry.id   AF-A0A7J2MUQ7-F1
#
_cell.length_a   1.000
_cell.length_b   1.000
_cell.length_c   1.000
_cell.angle_alpha   90.00
_cell.angle_beta   90.00
_cell.angle_gamma   90.00
#
_symmetry.space_group_name_H-M   'P 1'
#
loop_
_entity.id
_entity.type
_entity.pdbx_description
1 polymer ?
#
loop_
_entity_poly.entity_id
_entity_poly.type
_entity_poly.pdbx_seq_one_letter_code
_entity_poly.pdbx_strand_id
1 'polypeptide(L)'
;MLSKIRCNFFIRESELGKILYVDCSGCKNNSSVSNRNCFSFLSTIILKENVDKVIFLRENFKRVLEEKEVRKLKKYLRAIEALEPNAFCKRCRQKVIFMKRNFKNPSLVLENIRKIGKCESCSRRIKHVERAINSAFPGINTPESVERSLSRIRDKVVPTFFKYFVEDGSKGKGKVISSYEIPGGKVSIVKRESELVYHLLPEELFLSTKEIKLLEKIFEREKSASSREENLRNVGERVSNIFKRYSSGYGLIETLLKDEKIQDVFI
;
A
#
# COMPACT_ATOMS: atom_id res chain seq x y z
N MET A 1 24.29 12.12 -10.61
CA MET A 1 23.93 13.02 -9.48
C MET A 1 22.64 12.51 -8.83
N LEU A 2 22.68 12.04 -7.58
CA LEU A 2 21.49 11.65 -6.83
C LEU A 2 20.90 12.91 -6.20
N SER A 3 19.80 13.45 -6.72
CA SER A 3 19.05 14.49 -6.02
C SER A 3 18.58 13.91 -4.69
N LYS A 4 19.06 14.48 -3.57
CA LYS A 4 18.51 14.19 -2.25
C LYS A 4 17.05 14.63 -2.27
N ILE A 5 16.14 13.69 -2.49
CA ILE A 5 14.71 13.92 -2.32
C ILE A 5 14.50 14.22 -0.84
N ARG A 6 14.25 15.50 -0.50
CA ARG A 6 13.67 15.89 0.79
C ARG A 6 12.17 15.60 0.70
N CYS A 7 11.76 14.44 1.19
CA CYS A 7 10.35 14.15 1.43
C CYS A 7 9.99 14.65 2.83
N ASN A 8 8.96 15.47 2.93
CA ASN A 8 8.34 15.76 4.22
C ASN A 8 7.53 14.54 4.65
N PHE A 9 7.61 14.18 5.93
CA PHE A 9 6.83 13.08 6.48
C PHE A 9 6.44 13.36 7.92
N PHE A 10 5.36 12.72 8.36
CA PHE A 10 4.93 12.72 9.76
C PHE A 10 4.32 11.37 10.11
N ILE A 11 4.30 11.05 11.40
CA ILE A 11 3.75 9.79 11.92
C ILE A 11 2.56 10.13 12.80
N ARG A 12 1.48 9.35 12.68
CA ARG A 12 0.36 9.37 13.62
C ARG A 12 0.17 8.00 14.23
N GLU A 13 -0.07 7.99 15.53
CA GLU A 13 -0.55 6.81 16.25
C GLU A 13 -2.08 6.82 16.24
N SER A 14 -2.65 5.64 16.02
CA SER A 14 -4.07 5.37 16.22
C SER A 14 -4.24 3.99 16.85
N GLU A 15 -5.46 3.65 17.24
CA GLU A 15 -5.82 2.31 17.73
C GLU A 15 -5.48 1.20 16.71
N LEU A 16 -5.37 1.56 15.43
CA LEU A 16 -5.06 0.65 14.33
C LEU A 16 -3.55 0.51 14.06
N GLY A 17 -2.69 1.19 14.82
CA GLY A 17 -1.23 1.13 14.72
C GLY A 17 -0.58 2.43 14.28
N LYS A 18 0.72 2.37 13.96
CA LYS A 18 1.52 3.53 13.56
C LYS A 18 1.41 3.78 12.07
N ILE A 19 0.92 4.95 11.66
CA ILE A 19 0.75 5.33 10.25
C ILE A 19 1.77 6.40 9.86
N LEU A 20 2.58 6.11 8.84
CA LEU A 20 3.51 7.05 8.22
C LEU A 20 2.86 7.76 7.05
N TYR A 21 2.81 9.08 7.11
CA TYR A 21 2.38 9.94 6.01
C TYR A 21 3.60 10.54 5.34
N VAL A 22 3.69 10.43 4.01
CA VAL A 22 4.78 10.99 3.21
C VAL A 22 4.18 11.96 2.21
N ASP A 23 4.51 13.24 2.35
CA ASP A 23 4.11 14.26 1.39
C ASP A 23 4.92 14.11 0.11
N CYS A 24 4.20 13.81 -0.97
CA CYS A 24 4.72 13.61 -2.30
C CYS A 24 4.14 14.60 -3.31
N SER A 25 3.55 15.70 -2.87
CA SER A 25 2.92 16.71 -3.74
C SER A 25 3.93 17.29 -4.74
N GLY A 26 5.20 17.45 -4.35
CA GLY A 26 6.29 17.90 -5.23
C GLY A 26 7.04 16.80 -6.00
N CYS A 27 6.63 15.52 -5.92
CA CYS A 27 7.37 14.43 -6.56
C CYS A 27 7.05 14.30 -8.06
N LYS A 28 8.06 14.54 -8.92
CA LYS A 28 7.99 14.25 -10.37
C LYS A 28 7.90 12.74 -10.69
N ASN A 29 8.48 11.88 -9.83
CA ASN A 29 8.48 10.42 -10.00
C ASN A 29 7.29 9.75 -9.32
N ASN A 30 6.95 8.50 -9.70
CA ASN A 30 5.93 7.68 -9.03
C ASN A 30 6.25 7.51 -7.53
N SER A 31 5.39 8.06 -6.67
CA SER A 31 5.50 8.01 -5.21
C SER A 31 5.06 6.63 -4.72
N SER A 32 6.00 5.68 -4.75
CA SER A 32 5.72 4.27 -4.51
C SER A 32 6.97 3.57 -4.00
N VAL A 33 6.79 2.47 -3.25
CA VAL A 33 7.87 1.56 -2.86
C VAL A 33 8.61 0.95 -4.05
N SER A 34 8.02 0.95 -5.25
CA SER A 34 8.69 0.53 -6.50
C SER A 34 9.79 1.48 -6.93
N ASN A 35 9.74 2.76 -6.52
CA ASN A 35 10.82 3.70 -6.77
C ASN A 35 11.97 3.46 -5.78
N ARG A 36 13.18 3.22 -6.29
CA ARG A 36 14.38 2.94 -5.48
C ARG A 36 14.70 4.02 -4.44
N ASN A 37 14.48 5.29 -4.76
CA ASN A 37 14.74 6.39 -3.83
C ASN A 37 13.69 6.42 -2.72
N CYS A 38 12.40 6.23 -3.05
CA CYS A 38 11.35 6.08 -2.05
C CYS A 38 11.60 4.87 -1.15
N PHE A 39 11.94 3.70 -1.71
CA PHE A 39 12.26 2.50 -0.92
C PHE A 39 13.43 2.74 0.05
N SER A 40 14.50 3.38 -0.43
CA SER A 40 15.68 3.74 0.37
C SER A 40 15.33 4.62 1.57
N PHE A 41 14.47 5.62 1.36
CA PHE A 41 13.99 6.52 2.41
C PHE A 41 13.08 5.79 3.40
N LEU A 42 12.04 5.11 2.89
CA LEU A 42 11.03 4.42 3.70
C LEU A 42 11.61 3.31 4.55
N SER A 43 12.53 2.51 4.01
CA SER A 43 13.10 1.37 4.74
C SER A 43 13.80 1.76 6.04
N THR A 44 14.35 2.99 6.10
CA THR A 44 14.98 3.52 7.31
C THR A 44 13.92 3.88 8.36
N ILE A 45 12.83 4.53 7.94
CA ILE A 45 11.75 4.98 8.83
C ILE A 45 10.91 3.80 9.33
N ILE A 46 10.55 2.88 8.43
CA ILE A 46 9.72 1.69 8.75
C ILE A 46 10.38 0.84 9.84
N LEU A 47 11.71 0.67 9.80
CA LEU A 47 12.43 -0.06 10.83
C LEU A 47 12.47 0.72 12.14
N LYS A 48 12.94 1.97 12.10
CA LYS A 48 13.20 2.78 13.29
C LYS A 48 11.92 3.06 14.09
N GLU A 49 10.86 3.44 13.39
CA GLU A 49 9.61 3.91 14.00
C GLU A 49 8.54 2.79 14.09
N ASN A 50 8.88 1.58 13.63
CA ASN A 50 8.01 0.40 13.61
C ASN A 50 6.61 0.66 13.00
N VAL A 51 6.55 1.44 11.92
CA VAL A 51 5.32 1.85 11.21
C VAL A 51 4.55 0.64 10.66
N ASP A 52 3.23 0.61 10.80
CA ASP A 52 2.38 -0.46 10.29
C ASP A 52 1.75 -0.14 8.93
N LYS A 53 1.49 1.12 8.61
CA LYS A 53 0.87 1.54 7.34
C LYS A 53 1.59 2.76 6.75
N VAL A 54 1.72 2.84 5.42
CA VAL A 54 2.33 4.00 4.75
C VAL A 54 1.34 4.65 3.79
N ILE A 55 1.16 5.96 3.89
CA ILE A 55 0.29 6.76 3.04
C ILE A 55 1.15 7.80 2.31
N PHE A 56 1.22 7.67 0.99
CA PHE A 56 1.85 8.67 0.12
C PHE A 56 0.79 9.69 -0.28
N LEU A 57 0.90 10.90 0.24
CA LEU A 57 0.01 12.01 -0.08
C LEU A 57 0.46 12.64 -1.40
N ARG A 58 -0.45 12.80 -2.35
CA ARG A 58 -0.26 13.65 -3.52
C ARG A 58 -1.35 14.70 -3.53
N GLU A 59 -1.14 15.71 -4.38
CA GLU A 59 -2.07 16.82 -4.56
C GLU A 59 -3.53 16.36 -4.72
N ASN A 60 -3.79 15.36 -5.55
CA ASN A 60 -5.14 14.96 -5.96
C ASN A 60 -5.53 13.50 -5.61
N PHE A 61 -4.75 12.79 -4.81
CA PHE A 61 -5.05 11.42 -4.36
C PHE A 61 -4.00 10.97 -3.34
N LYS A 62 -4.28 9.89 -2.63
CA LYS A 62 -3.28 9.19 -1.82
C LYS A 62 -3.02 7.79 -2.34
N ARG A 63 -1.79 7.31 -2.18
CA ARG A 63 -1.43 5.90 -2.38
C ARG A 63 -1.22 5.26 -1.01
N VAL A 64 -1.79 4.08 -0.82
CA VAL A 64 -1.80 3.40 0.47
C VAL A 64 -1.08 2.07 0.38
N LEU A 65 -0.05 1.90 1.21
CA LEU A 65 0.65 0.65 1.45
C LEU A 65 0.12 0.05 2.75
N GLU A 66 -0.65 -1.02 2.65
CA GLU A 66 -1.34 -1.65 3.79
C GLU A 66 -0.40 -2.43 4.71
N GLU A 67 -0.93 -2.83 5.87
CA GLU A 67 -0.17 -3.50 6.94
C GLU A 67 0.55 -4.76 6.46
N LYS A 68 -0.13 -5.58 5.66
CA LYS A 68 0.41 -6.85 5.16
C LYS A 68 1.67 -6.64 4.31
N GLU A 69 1.67 -5.61 3.47
CA GLU A 69 2.76 -5.22 2.61
C GLU A 69 3.92 -4.66 3.45
N VAL A 70 3.63 -3.76 4.39
CA VAL A 70 4.64 -3.21 5.31
C VAL A 70 5.27 -4.31 6.15
N ARG A 71 4.49 -5.29 6.61
CA ARG A 71 4.97 -6.45 7.38
C ARG A 71 5.94 -7.33 6.59
N LYS A 72 5.67 -7.56 5.30
CA LYS A 72 6.61 -8.26 4.41
C LYS A 72 7.93 -7.50 4.28
N LEU A 73 7.88 -6.17 4.11
CA LEU A 73 9.07 -5.33 4.06
C LEU A 73 9.84 -5.35 5.39
N LYS A 74 9.16 -5.22 6.54
CA LYS A 74 9.77 -5.34 7.88
C LYS A 74 10.50 -6.68 8.03
N LYS A 75 9.90 -7.79 7.59
CA LYS A 75 10.51 -9.12 7.67
C LYS A 75 11.83 -9.19 6.89
N TYR A 76 11.86 -8.64 5.68
CA TYR A 76 13.09 -8.54 4.88
C TYR A 76 14.15 -7.69 5.59
N LEU A 77 13.78 -6.48 6.01
CA LEU A 77 14.70 -5.52 6.61
C LEU A 77 15.30 -6.04 7.92
N ARG A 78 14.48 -6.61 8.81
CA ARG A 78 14.94 -7.23 10.06
C ARG A 78 15.83 -8.45 9.82
N ALA A 79 15.54 -9.26 8.79
CA ALA A 79 16.38 -10.42 8.47
C ALA A 79 17.79 -9.99 8.03
N ILE A 80 17.93 -8.88 7.31
CA ILE A 80 19.25 -8.33 6.94
C ILE A 80 19.95 -7.70 8.15
N GLU A 81 19.21 -6.99 8.99
CA GLU A 81 19.74 -6.35 10.20
C GLU A 81 20.29 -7.39 11.19
N ALA A 82 19.59 -8.51 11.37
CA ALA A 82 19.96 -9.61 12.25
C ALA A 82 21.23 -10.38 11.81
N LEU A 83 21.74 -10.14 10.61
CA LEU A 83 23.00 -10.76 10.19
C LEU A 83 24.17 -10.17 10.96
N GLU A 84 24.85 -11.02 11.73
CA GLU A 84 26.11 -10.71 12.39
C GLU A 84 27.29 -11.10 11.48
N PRO A 85 28.04 -10.15 10.89
CA PRO A 85 29.08 -10.48 9.93
C PRO A 85 30.19 -11.39 10.50
N ASN A 86 30.47 -11.28 11.80
CA ASN A 86 31.51 -12.04 12.48
C ASN A 86 31.15 -13.52 12.64
N ALA A 87 29.87 -13.88 12.51
CA ALA A 87 29.39 -15.25 12.57
C ALA A 87 29.62 -16.05 11.27
N PHE A 88 30.24 -15.43 10.26
CA PHE A 88 30.52 -16.01 8.94
C PHE A 88 32.01 -16.17 8.71
N CYS A 89 32.40 -17.13 7.86
CA CYS A 89 33.81 -17.28 7.44
C CYS A 89 34.33 -15.99 6.76
N LYS A 90 35.65 -15.79 6.72
CA LYS A 90 36.30 -14.57 6.20
C LYS A 90 35.74 -14.10 4.84
N ARG A 91 35.50 -15.03 3.90
CA ARG A 91 34.95 -14.74 2.58
C ARG A 91 33.46 -14.35 2.61
N CYS A 92 32.66 -14.98 3.45
CA CYS A 92 31.22 -14.71 3.56
C CYS A 92 30.95 -13.45 4.40
N ARG A 93 31.79 -13.15 5.39
CA ARG A 93 31.74 -11.92 6.20
C ARG A 93 31.72 -10.66 5.34
N GLN A 94 32.61 -10.57 4.36
CA GLN A 94 32.67 -9.41 3.44
C GLN A 94 31.38 -9.25 2.62
N LYS A 95 30.79 -10.36 2.16
CA LYS A 95 29.50 -10.33 1.46
C LYS A 95 28.37 -9.88 2.37
N VAL A 96 28.37 -10.32 3.64
CA VAL A 96 27.38 -9.87 4.63
C VAL A 96 27.49 -8.36 4.89
N ILE A 97 28.70 -7.84 5.08
CA ILE A 97 28.93 -6.39 5.24
C ILE A 97 28.42 -5.64 4.00
N PHE A 98 28.73 -6.14 2.81
CA PHE A 98 28.26 -5.56 1.55
C PHE A 98 26.72 -5.55 1.46
N MET A 99 26.05 -6.66 1.81
CA MET A 99 24.60 -6.74 1.83
C MET A 99 23.97 -5.77 2.83
N LYS A 100 24.51 -5.67 4.05
CA LYS A 100 24.00 -4.73 5.07
C LYS A 100 24.14 -3.28 4.62
N ARG A 101 25.16 -2.94 3.84
CA ARG A 101 25.31 -1.59 3.25
C ARG A 101 24.37 -1.36 2.05
N ASN A 102 24.04 -2.42 1.32
CA ASN A 102 23.28 -2.35 0.05
C ASN A 102 21.88 -2.98 0.14
N PHE A 103 21.31 -3.12 1.33
CA PHE A 103 20.01 -3.76 1.55
C PHE A 103 18.85 -3.10 0.78
N LYS A 104 19.06 -1.86 0.36
CA LYS A 104 18.16 -1.07 -0.49
C LYS A 104 18.05 -1.61 -1.93
N ASN A 105 18.90 -2.56 -2.31
CA ASN A 105 18.86 -3.27 -3.60
C ASN A 105 18.68 -4.78 -3.35
N PRO A 106 17.44 -5.28 -3.26
CA PRO A 106 17.15 -6.69 -2.97
C PRO A 106 17.78 -7.68 -3.96
N SER A 107 17.99 -7.32 -5.23
CA SER A 107 18.63 -8.20 -6.22
C SER A 107 20.09 -8.44 -5.90
N LEU A 108 20.84 -7.37 -5.55
CA LEU A 108 22.23 -7.50 -5.12
C LEU A 108 22.35 -8.32 -3.82
N VAL A 109 21.37 -8.18 -2.93
CA VAL A 109 21.31 -8.97 -1.70
C VAL A 109 21.09 -10.44 -2.02
N LEU A 110 20.10 -10.78 -2.86
CA LEU A 110 19.81 -12.15 -3.26
C LEU A 110 21.02 -12.82 -3.93
N GLU A 111 21.72 -12.10 -4.81
CA GLU A 111 22.92 -12.62 -5.48
C GLU A 111 24.00 -13.03 -4.46
N ASN A 112 24.23 -12.19 -3.45
CA ASN A 112 25.18 -12.48 -2.39
C ASN A 112 24.72 -13.61 -1.48
N ILE A 113 23.42 -13.72 -1.19
CA ILE A 113 22.83 -14.85 -0.46
C ILE A 113 23.08 -16.16 -1.21
N ARG A 114 22.82 -16.22 -2.52
CA ARG A 114 23.11 -17.41 -3.34
C ARG A 114 24.59 -17.78 -3.30
N LYS A 115 25.49 -16.80 -3.38
CA LYS A 115 26.94 -17.01 -3.25
C LYS A 115 27.37 -17.50 -1.86
N ILE A 116 26.65 -17.12 -0.80
CA ILE A 116 26.89 -17.63 0.57
C ILE A 116 26.26 -19.02 0.75
N GLY A 117 25.12 -19.29 0.11
CA GLY A 117 24.43 -20.58 0.14
C GLY A 117 25.27 -21.75 -0.38
N LYS A 118 26.24 -21.49 -1.27
CA LYS A 118 27.23 -22.47 -1.75
C LYS A 118 28.32 -22.82 -0.72
N CYS A 119 28.41 -22.10 0.40
CA CYS A 119 29.39 -22.37 1.44
C CYS A 119 28.80 -23.30 2.50
N GLU A 120 29.37 -24.49 2.65
CA GLU A 120 28.86 -25.54 3.55
C GLU A 120 28.69 -25.03 4.99
N SER A 121 29.69 -24.33 5.53
CA SER A 121 29.69 -23.83 6.92
C SER A 121 28.77 -22.63 7.16
N CYS A 122 28.39 -21.89 6.12
CA CYS A 122 27.63 -20.63 6.24
C CYS A 122 26.20 -20.71 5.66
N SER A 123 25.90 -21.73 4.87
CA SER A 123 24.63 -21.86 4.13
C SER A 123 23.41 -21.81 5.04
N ARG A 124 23.42 -22.54 6.17
CA ARG A 124 22.30 -22.58 7.12
C ARG A 124 22.00 -21.20 7.72
N ARG A 125 23.03 -20.38 7.93
CA ARG A 125 22.91 -19.04 8.53
C ARG A 125 22.22 -18.03 7.61
N ILE A 126 22.21 -18.26 6.29
CA ILE A 126 21.62 -17.31 5.33
C ILE A 126 20.20 -17.70 4.86
N LYS A 127 19.77 -18.94 5.12
CA LYS A 127 18.45 -19.44 4.68
C LYS A 127 17.27 -18.60 5.17
N HIS A 128 17.33 -18.06 6.39
CA HIS A 128 16.25 -17.24 6.92
C HIS A 128 16.08 -15.93 6.14
N VAL A 129 17.19 -15.33 5.69
CA VAL A 129 17.19 -14.11 4.85
C VAL A 129 16.65 -14.42 3.46
N GLU A 130 17.05 -15.55 2.87
CA GLU A 130 16.53 -16.00 1.59
C GLU A 130 15.00 -16.16 1.63
N ARG A 131 14.45 -16.79 2.68
CA ARG A 131 13.00 -16.89 2.89
C ARG A 131 12.34 -15.53 3.07
N ALA A 132 12.96 -14.62 3.81
CA ALA A 132 12.43 -13.27 4.02
C ALA A 132 12.37 -12.48 2.70
N ILE A 133 13.41 -12.59 1.86
CA ILE A 133 13.45 -12.00 0.53
C ILE A 133 12.38 -12.60 -0.37
N ASN A 134 12.29 -13.92 -0.48
CA ASN A 134 11.30 -14.56 -1.35
C ASN A 134 9.86 -14.24 -0.91
N SER A 135 9.63 -14.05 0.39
CA SER A 135 8.34 -13.62 0.95
C SER A 135 8.01 -12.15 0.63
N ALA A 136 9.01 -11.27 0.59
CA ALA A 136 8.82 -9.85 0.31
C ALA A 136 8.82 -9.54 -1.19
N PHE A 137 9.61 -10.31 -1.96
CA PHE A 137 9.87 -10.12 -3.38
C PHE A 137 9.85 -11.49 -4.09
N PRO A 138 8.66 -12.01 -4.42
CA PRO A 138 8.54 -13.33 -5.02
C PRO A 138 9.08 -13.36 -6.46
N GLY A 139 9.96 -14.33 -6.74
CA GLY A 139 10.47 -14.57 -8.09
C GLY A 139 11.56 -13.59 -8.56
N ILE A 140 12.27 -12.94 -7.62
CA ILE A 140 13.34 -12.02 -7.99
C ILE A 140 14.60 -12.75 -8.46
N ASN A 141 15.14 -12.30 -9.59
CA ASN A 141 16.39 -12.80 -10.18
C ASN A 141 17.28 -11.67 -10.73
N THR A 142 16.70 -10.50 -11.05
CA THR A 142 17.39 -9.31 -11.60
C THR A 142 16.88 -8.01 -10.93
N PRO A 143 17.56 -6.85 -11.04
CA PRO A 143 17.04 -5.56 -10.59
C PRO A 143 15.64 -5.22 -11.13
N GLU A 144 15.38 -5.49 -12.40
CA GLU A 144 14.08 -5.24 -13.06
C GLU A 144 12.98 -6.13 -12.49
N SER A 145 13.33 -7.35 -12.05
CA SER A 145 12.38 -8.25 -11.39
C SER A 145 12.01 -7.77 -9.98
N VAL A 146 12.87 -6.99 -9.31
CA VAL A 146 12.56 -6.33 -8.04
C VAL A 146 11.58 -5.20 -8.25
N GLU A 147 11.78 -4.35 -9.25
CA GLU A 147 10.79 -3.31 -9.58
C GLU A 147 9.44 -3.92 -9.96
N ARG A 148 9.43 -5.01 -10.74
CA ARG A 148 8.20 -5.79 -11.01
C ARG A 148 7.58 -6.42 -9.77
N SER A 149 8.39 -6.88 -8.82
CA SER A 149 7.87 -7.45 -7.56
C SER A 149 7.30 -6.37 -6.65
N LEU A 150 7.97 -5.22 -6.57
CA LEU A 150 7.52 -4.04 -5.84
C LEU A 150 6.30 -3.40 -6.51
N SER A 151 6.15 -3.44 -7.84
CA SER A 151 4.93 -2.97 -8.51
C SER A 151 3.74 -3.92 -8.30
N ARG A 152 4.01 -5.20 -7.98
CA ARG A 152 2.98 -6.15 -7.50
C ARG A 152 2.59 -5.92 -6.04
N ILE A 153 3.40 -5.20 -5.27
CA ILE A 153 2.98 -4.63 -3.98
C ILE A 153 2.04 -3.47 -4.32
N ARG A 154 0.78 -3.80 -4.60
CA ARG A 154 -0.24 -2.84 -5.08
C ARG A 154 -0.47 -1.80 -3.99
N ASP A 155 0.07 -0.61 -4.18
CA ASP A 155 -0.40 0.56 -3.47
C ASP A 155 -1.80 0.89 -3.96
N LYS A 156 -2.77 0.91 -3.05
CA LYS A 156 -4.15 1.29 -3.40
C LYS A 156 -4.17 2.78 -3.67
N VAL A 157 -4.61 3.18 -4.85
CA VAL A 157 -4.88 4.59 -5.17
C VAL A 157 -6.26 4.91 -4.62
N VAL A 158 -6.33 5.93 -3.78
CA VAL A 158 -7.56 6.33 -3.09
C VAL A 158 -7.76 7.83 -3.27
N PRO A 159 -8.96 8.30 -3.63
CA PRO A 159 -9.27 9.72 -3.63
C PRO A 159 -9.10 10.37 -2.25
N THR A 160 -8.80 11.67 -2.20
CA THR A 160 -8.64 12.42 -0.95
C THR A 160 -9.97 12.67 -0.26
N PHE A 161 -11.04 12.94 -1.02
CA PHE A 161 -12.41 13.08 -0.51
C PHE A 161 -12.97 11.76 0.04
N PHE A 162 -12.45 10.63 -0.44
CA PHE A 162 -12.86 9.32 0.01
C PHE A 162 -12.09 8.94 1.28
N LYS A 163 -12.69 9.29 2.43
CA LYS A 163 -12.29 8.77 3.74
C LYS A 163 -13.05 7.48 3.98
N TYR A 164 -12.33 6.37 4.04
CA TYR A 164 -12.89 5.10 4.49
C TYR A 164 -12.05 4.60 5.66
N PHE A 165 -12.73 4.23 6.74
CA PHE A 165 -12.20 3.31 7.73
C PHE A 165 -12.79 1.95 7.39
N VAL A 166 -12.09 1.22 6.55
CA VAL A 166 -12.39 -0.18 6.29
C VAL A 166 -11.23 -0.92 6.90
N GLU A 167 -11.49 -1.59 8.03
CA GLU A 167 -10.61 -2.67 8.43
C GLU A 167 -10.44 -3.58 7.22
N ASP A 168 -9.19 -3.81 6.83
CA ASP A 168 -8.94 -4.82 5.83
C ASP A 168 -9.42 -6.13 6.43
N GLY A 169 -10.62 -6.57 6.01
CA GLY A 169 -11.24 -7.78 6.50
C GLY A 169 -10.44 -9.04 6.15
N SER A 170 -9.29 -8.86 5.49
CA SER A 170 -8.20 -9.81 5.34
C SER A 170 -7.56 -10.27 6.66
N LYS A 171 -7.88 -9.63 7.82
CA LYS A 171 -7.50 -10.15 9.15
C LYS A 171 -8.13 -11.51 9.48
N GLY A 172 -9.11 -12.01 8.71
CA GLY A 172 -9.60 -13.39 8.80
C GLY A 172 -9.29 -14.20 7.54
N LYS A 173 -8.85 -15.46 7.70
CA LYS A 173 -8.94 -16.48 6.64
C LYS A 173 -10.41 -16.79 6.37
N GLY A 174 -11.13 -15.86 5.77
CA GLY A 174 -12.56 -16.02 5.48
C GLY A 174 -12.80 -16.58 4.09
N LYS A 175 -13.81 -17.44 3.95
CA LYS A 175 -14.29 -17.90 2.63
C LYS A 175 -15.39 -16.96 2.17
N VAL A 176 -15.26 -16.42 0.95
CA VAL A 176 -16.37 -15.71 0.31
C VAL A 176 -17.47 -16.72 0.05
N ILE A 177 -18.64 -16.51 0.64
CA ILE A 177 -19.81 -17.40 0.50
C ILE A 177 -20.87 -16.83 -0.44
N SER A 178 -20.91 -15.51 -0.61
CA SER A 178 -21.82 -14.84 -1.55
C SER A 178 -21.23 -13.51 -2.00
N SER A 179 -21.59 -13.08 -3.21
CA SER A 179 -21.26 -11.77 -3.74
C SER A 179 -22.37 -11.28 -4.65
N TYR A 180 -22.72 -10.00 -4.56
CA TYR A 180 -23.73 -9.39 -5.41
C TYR A 180 -23.41 -7.91 -5.65
N GLU A 181 -23.98 -7.35 -6.71
CA GLU A 181 -23.84 -5.92 -7.04
C GLU A 181 -24.96 -5.13 -6.37
N ILE A 182 -24.67 -3.87 -6.01
CA ILE A 182 -25.62 -2.89 -5.50
C ILE A 182 -25.37 -1.54 -6.18
N PRO A 183 -26.33 -0.59 -6.16
CA PRO A 183 -26.10 0.73 -6.71
C PRO A 183 -24.89 1.43 -6.03
N GLY A 184 -23.83 1.66 -6.81
CA GLY A 184 -22.62 2.33 -6.34
C GLY A 184 -21.52 1.40 -5.81
N GLY A 185 -21.67 0.07 -5.87
CA GLY A 185 -20.60 -0.84 -5.48
C GLY A 185 -20.95 -2.32 -5.54
N LYS A 186 -20.05 -3.13 -5.00
CA LYS A 186 -20.18 -4.58 -4.90
C LYS A 186 -20.13 -5.01 -3.44
N VAL A 187 -20.90 -6.02 -3.09
CA VAL A 187 -20.89 -6.62 -1.75
C VAL A 187 -20.30 -8.02 -1.84
N SER A 188 -19.50 -8.38 -0.83
CA SER A 188 -19.06 -9.75 -0.60
C SER A 188 -19.34 -10.15 0.85
N ILE A 189 -20.03 -11.27 1.03
CA ILE A 189 -20.25 -11.86 2.35
C ILE A 189 -19.13 -12.86 2.62
N VAL A 190 -18.37 -12.60 3.66
CA VAL A 190 -17.19 -13.39 4.03
C VAL A 190 -17.48 -14.15 5.32
N LYS A 191 -17.45 -15.48 5.25
CA LYS A 191 -17.55 -16.33 6.44
C LYS A 191 -16.17 -16.49 7.08
N ARG A 192 -16.02 -15.99 8.31
CA ARG A 192 -14.87 -16.24 9.19
C ARG A 192 -15.21 -17.34 10.20
N GLU A 193 -14.29 -17.67 11.10
CA GLU A 193 -14.46 -18.76 12.08
C GLU A 193 -15.67 -18.54 13.00
N SER A 194 -15.92 -17.30 13.43
CA SER A 194 -16.99 -16.97 14.40
C SER A 194 -18.05 -16.00 13.89
N GLU A 195 -17.91 -15.46 12.68
CA GLU A 195 -18.75 -14.36 12.20
C GLU A 195 -18.94 -14.36 10.67
N LEU A 196 -20.02 -13.72 10.24
CA LEU A 196 -20.24 -13.32 8.86
C LEU A 196 -19.93 -11.84 8.74
N VAL A 197 -19.06 -11.49 7.79
CA VAL A 197 -18.63 -10.11 7.59
C VAL A 197 -19.16 -9.61 6.26
N TYR A 198 -19.86 -8.48 6.31
CA TYR A 198 -20.34 -7.75 5.15
C TYR A 198 -19.23 -6.85 4.63
N HIS A 199 -18.65 -7.17 3.47
CA HIS A 199 -17.61 -6.35 2.84
C HIS A 199 -18.20 -5.52 1.70
N LEU A 200 -18.28 -4.21 1.90
CA LEU A 200 -18.63 -3.25 0.86
C LEU A 200 -17.39 -2.86 0.04
N LEU A 201 -17.48 -3.01 -1.27
CA LEU A 201 -16.50 -2.57 -2.27
C LEU A 201 -17.09 -1.42 -3.10
N PRO A 202 -16.92 -0.17 -2.64
CA PRO A 202 -17.41 1.01 -3.35
C PRO A 202 -16.76 1.17 -4.73
N GLU A 203 -17.50 1.71 -5.70
CA GLU A 203 -16.99 1.94 -7.05
C GLU A 203 -15.78 2.89 -7.11
N GLU A 204 -15.61 3.74 -6.10
CA GLU A 204 -14.49 4.67 -5.91
C GLU A 204 -13.14 3.95 -5.84
N LEU A 205 -13.13 2.69 -5.35
CA LEU A 205 -11.92 1.85 -5.30
C LEU A 205 -11.42 1.44 -6.69
N PHE A 206 -12.26 1.57 -7.70
CA PHE A 206 -11.98 1.17 -9.08
C PHE A 206 -11.86 2.38 -10.01
N LEU A 207 -11.72 3.59 -9.48
CA LEU A 207 -11.51 4.78 -10.30
C LEU A 207 -10.07 4.80 -10.84
N SER A 208 -9.93 5.18 -12.10
CA SER A 208 -8.64 5.50 -12.69
C SER A 208 -8.11 6.83 -12.14
N THR A 209 -6.79 7.01 -12.16
CA THR A 209 -6.15 8.27 -11.76
C THR A 209 -6.69 9.49 -12.51
N LYS A 210 -7.15 9.32 -13.77
CA LYS A 210 -7.77 10.39 -14.55
C LYS A 210 -9.13 10.79 -13.98
N GLU A 211 -9.98 9.82 -13.67
CA GLU A 211 -11.29 10.05 -13.04
C GLU A 211 -11.15 10.67 -11.65
N ILE A 212 -10.19 10.22 -10.83
CA ILE A 212 -9.96 10.80 -9.49
C ILE A 212 -9.57 12.28 -9.61
N LYS A 213 -8.62 12.61 -10.49
CA LYS A 213 -8.21 14.01 -10.74
C LYS A 213 -9.38 14.87 -11.23
N LEU A 214 -10.27 14.29 -12.03
CA LEU A 214 -11.46 15.00 -12.50
C LEU A 214 -12.41 15.27 -11.32
N LEU A 215 -12.70 14.27 -10.50
CA LEU A 215 -13.56 14.41 -9.31
C LEU A 215 -13.04 15.48 -8.36
N GLU A 216 -11.76 15.44 -8.02
CA GLU A 216 -11.19 16.38 -7.05
C GLU A 216 -11.23 17.82 -7.57
N LYS A 217 -10.98 18.04 -8.87
CA LYS A 217 -11.20 19.34 -9.49
C LYS A 217 -12.66 19.80 -9.43
N ILE A 218 -13.62 18.89 -9.58
CA ILE A 218 -15.04 19.23 -9.45
C ILE A 218 -15.35 19.62 -8.00
N PHE A 219 -14.89 18.85 -7.01
CA PHE A 219 -15.03 19.18 -5.58
C PHE A 219 -14.39 20.52 -5.19
N GLU A 220 -13.21 20.84 -5.72
CA GLU A 220 -12.55 22.12 -5.50
C GLU A 220 -13.35 23.28 -6.08
N ARG A 221 -13.87 23.11 -7.29
CA ARG A 221 -14.69 24.14 -7.96
C ARG A 221 -16.01 24.37 -7.24
N GLU A 222 -16.68 23.33 -6.78
CA GLU A 222 -17.93 23.44 -6.01
C GLU A 222 -17.71 24.20 -4.70
N LYS A 223 -16.59 23.98 -4.02
CA LYS A 223 -16.24 24.78 -2.82
C LYS A 223 -16.08 26.28 -3.13
N SER A 224 -15.74 26.62 -4.37
CA SER A 224 -15.46 27.99 -4.81
C SER A 224 -16.61 28.69 -5.55
N ALA A 225 -17.68 27.98 -5.95
CA ALA A 225 -18.75 28.56 -6.77
C ALA A 225 -20.13 27.90 -6.53
N SER A 226 -21.17 28.73 -6.53
CA SER A 226 -22.59 28.40 -6.33
C SER A 226 -23.30 27.79 -7.54
N SER A 227 -22.60 27.19 -8.51
CA SER A 227 -23.20 26.65 -9.75
C SER A 227 -23.10 25.11 -9.83
N ARG A 228 -24.15 24.45 -9.33
CA ARG A 228 -24.22 22.99 -9.10
C ARG A 228 -24.42 22.11 -10.34
N GLU A 229 -24.91 22.63 -11.46
CA GLU A 229 -25.51 21.74 -12.49
C GLU A 229 -24.85 21.76 -13.87
N GLU A 230 -24.16 22.84 -14.25
CA GLU A 230 -23.62 22.96 -15.62
C GLU A 230 -22.30 22.18 -15.81
N ASN A 231 -21.55 21.96 -14.72
CA ASN A 231 -20.22 21.34 -14.75
C ASN A 231 -20.23 19.82 -14.97
N LEU A 232 -21.38 19.15 -14.85
CA LEU A 232 -21.50 17.69 -14.95
C LEU A 232 -21.89 17.18 -16.34
N ARG A 233 -22.31 18.05 -17.26
CA ARG A 233 -22.80 17.64 -18.61
C ARG A 233 -21.73 16.93 -19.46
N ASN A 234 -20.45 17.18 -19.18
CA ASN A 234 -19.31 16.57 -19.89
C ASN A 234 -18.56 15.51 -19.06
N VAL A 235 -19.13 15.10 -17.94
CA VAL A 235 -18.51 14.20 -16.98
C VAL A 235 -19.27 12.88 -17.02
N GLY A 236 -18.59 11.78 -17.35
CA GLY A 236 -19.23 10.47 -17.48
C GLY A 236 -20.09 10.11 -16.27
N GLU A 237 -21.21 9.41 -16.51
CA GLU A 237 -22.27 9.15 -15.54
C GLU A 237 -21.76 8.66 -14.18
N ARG A 238 -20.81 7.72 -14.20
CA ARG A 238 -20.12 7.20 -13.01
C ARG A 238 -19.52 8.30 -12.14
N VAL A 239 -18.74 9.20 -12.74
CA VAL A 239 -18.07 10.30 -12.04
C VAL A 239 -19.09 11.29 -11.47
N SER A 240 -20.14 11.59 -12.24
CA SER A 240 -21.24 12.43 -11.78
C SER A 240 -21.96 11.85 -10.56
N ASN A 241 -22.25 10.54 -10.58
CA ASN A 241 -22.91 9.84 -9.48
C ASN A 241 -22.05 9.82 -8.22
N ILE A 242 -20.74 9.57 -8.33
CA ILE A 242 -19.81 9.61 -7.21
C ILE A 242 -19.74 11.02 -6.62
N PHE A 243 -19.64 12.05 -7.47
CA PHE A 243 -19.61 13.43 -7.01
C PHE A 243 -20.87 13.75 -6.18
N LYS A 244 -22.07 13.52 -6.74
CA LYS A 244 -23.35 13.75 -6.06
C LYS A 244 -23.45 13.02 -4.71
N ARG A 245 -22.96 11.78 -4.64
CA ARG A 245 -22.95 10.95 -3.42
C ARG A 245 -22.16 11.61 -2.28
N TYR A 246 -21.02 12.23 -2.57
CA TYR A 246 -20.16 12.84 -1.54
C TYR A 246 -20.33 14.36 -1.38
N SER A 247 -21.03 15.04 -2.30
CA SER A 247 -21.33 16.48 -2.18
C SER A 247 -22.67 16.75 -1.53
N SER A 248 -23.74 16.11 -2.03
CA SER A 248 -25.12 16.29 -1.56
C SER A 248 -25.71 15.06 -0.87
N GLY A 249 -25.09 13.90 -1.06
CA GLY A 249 -25.53 12.62 -0.52
C GLY A 249 -24.92 12.27 0.84
N TYR A 250 -25.11 11.00 1.25
CA TYR A 250 -24.60 10.47 2.52
C TYR A 250 -23.23 9.79 2.39
N GLY A 251 -22.50 10.07 1.31
CA GLY A 251 -21.22 9.44 1.01
C GLY A 251 -21.35 7.92 0.92
N LEU A 252 -20.44 7.19 1.56
CA LEU A 252 -20.42 5.73 1.51
C LEU A 252 -21.66 5.08 2.17
N ILE A 253 -22.26 5.73 3.16
CA ILE A 253 -23.46 5.22 3.84
C ILE A 253 -24.63 5.14 2.86
N GLU A 254 -24.71 6.06 1.90
CA GLU A 254 -25.75 6.02 0.86
C GLU A 254 -25.70 4.72 0.05
N THR A 255 -24.52 4.15 -0.18
CA THR A 255 -24.36 2.87 -0.86
C THR A 255 -24.90 1.72 -0.01
N LEU A 256 -24.69 1.75 1.32
CA LEU A 256 -25.26 0.75 2.24
C LEU A 256 -26.79 0.84 2.28
N LEU A 257 -27.34 2.05 2.39
CA LEU A 257 -28.78 2.26 2.46
C LEU A 257 -29.54 1.89 1.17
N LYS A 258 -28.84 1.78 0.04
CA LYS A 258 -29.39 1.31 -1.24
C LYS A 258 -29.38 -0.21 -1.38
N ASP A 259 -28.76 -0.95 -0.46
CA ASP A 259 -28.85 -2.40 -0.44
C ASP A 259 -30.17 -2.82 0.21
N GLU A 260 -31.12 -3.29 -0.60
CA GLU A 260 -32.42 -3.78 -0.15
C GLU A 260 -32.34 -4.94 0.86
N LYS A 261 -31.17 -5.57 1.02
CA LYS A 261 -30.93 -6.63 2.01
C LYS A 261 -30.55 -6.11 3.39
N ILE A 262 -30.22 -4.82 3.51
CA ILE A 262 -29.89 -4.19 4.79
C ILE A 262 -31.16 -3.61 5.40
N GLN A 263 -31.46 -4.00 6.63
CA GLN A 263 -32.61 -3.47 7.39
C GLN A 263 -32.17 -2.39 8.38
N ASP A 264 -31.09 -2.66 9.12
CA ASP A 264 -30.59 -1.77 10.16
C ASP A 264 -29.09 -1.52 9.99
N VAL A 265 -28.66 -0.30 10.32
CA VAL A 265 -27.24 0.12 10.31
C VAL A 265 -26.91 0.74 11.66
N PHE A 266 -25.87 0.23 12.31
CA PHE A 266 -25.34 0.73 13.58
C PHE A 266 -23.94 1.30 13.35
N ILE A 267 -23.70 2.54 13.81
CA ILE A 267 -22.42 3.26 13.67
C ILE A 267 -21.86 3.54 15.05
#